data_AF-A0A844U1I6-F1
#
_entry.id   AF-A0A844U1I6-F1
#
_cell.length_a   1.000
_cell.length_b   1.000
_cell.length_c   1.000
_cell.angle_alpha   90.00
_cell.angle_beta   90.00
_cell.angle_gamma   90.00
#
_symmetry.space_group_name_H-M   'P 1'
#
loop_
_entity.id
_entity.type
_entity.pdbx_description
1 polymer ?
#
loop_
_entity_poly.entity_id
_entity_poly.type
_entity_poly.pdbx_seq_one_letter_code
_entity_poly.pdbx_strand_id
1 'polypeptide(L)'
;MKKIVTKCFVNATQVTDRFHVQKLVNEALQDIRIQERWNASDIENNLILQAKKEGKQFIPIEFDNGDTAKQLLIRSRYLLTMDPSKWTTNQMQRADILF
;
A
#
# COMPACT_ATOMS: atom_id res chain seq x y z
N MET A 1 -9.31 -29.89 -3.44
CA MET A 1 -8.50 -30.61 -4.46
C MET A 1 -7.36 -31.47 -3.87
N LYS A 2 -6.64 -31.00 -2.83
CA LYS A 2 -5.48 -31.69 -2.22
C LYS A 2 -5.67 -33.21 -1.98
N LYS A 3 -6.78 -33.60 -1.34
CA LYS A 3 -7.10 -35.01 -1.05
C LYS A 3 -7.37 -35.87 -2.29
N ILE A 4 -7.95 -35.28 -3.35
CA ILE A 4 -8.25 -35.98 -4.60
C ILE A 4 -6.95 -36.28 -5.35
N VAL A 5 -6.07 -35.27 -5.45
CA VAL A 5 -4.76 -35.42 -6.12
C VAL A 5 -3.92 -36.49 -5.43
N THR A 6 -3.89 -36.49 -4.09
CA THR A 6 -3.14 -37.49 -3.30
C THR A 6 -3.64 -38.93 -3.52
N LYS A 7 -4.94 -39.12 -3.79
CA LYS A 7 -5.55 -40.44 -4.02
C LYS A 7 -5.42 -40.93 -5.46
N CYS A 8 -5.65 -40.06 -6.44
CA CYS A 8 -5.71 -40.43 -7.85
C CYS A 8 -4.36 -40.30 -8.57
N PHE A 9 -3.45 -39.46 -8.08
CA PHE A 9 -2.15 -39.18 -8.67
C PHE A 9 -1.04 -39.35 -7.63
N VAL A 10 -0.87 -40.59 -7.15
CA VAL A 10 -0.01 -40.94 -6.00
C VAL A 10 1.47 -40.56 -6.19
N ASN A 11 1.95 -40.48 -7.43
CA ASN A 11 3.34 -40.10 -7.74
C ASN A 11 3.52 -38.61 -8.06
N ALA A 12 2.44 -37.81 -8.09
CA ALA A 12 2.52 -36.39 -8.39
C ALA A 12 3.00 -35.60 -7.17
N THR A 13 4.00 -34.73 -7.38
CA THR A 13 4.46 -33.82 -6.33
C THR A 13 3.56 -32.59 -6.28
N GLN A 14 2.96 -32.34 -5.12
CA GLN A 14 2.13 -31.15 -4.91
C GLN A 14 3.02 -29.96 -4.57
N VAL A 15 2.92 -28.91 -5.38
CA VAL A 15 3.63 -27.64 -5.15
C VAL A 15 2.62 -26.53 -4.93
N THR A 16 3.00 -25.55 -4.11
CA THR A 16 2.22 -24.32 -3.96
C THR A 16 2.49 -23.42 -5.15
N ASP A 17 1.43 -22.90 -5.78
CA ASP A 17 1.57 -21.89 -6.82
C ASP A 17 2.09 -20.59 -6.20
N ARG A 18 3.38 -20.31 -6.44
CA ARG A 18 4.05 -19.11 -5.95
C ARG A 18 3.39 -17.84 -6.46
N PHE A 19 2.95 -17.80 -7.72
CA PHE A 19 2.35 -16.61 -8.31
C PHE A 19 1.00 -16.31 -7.68
N HIS A 20 0.21 -17.36 -7.42
CA HIS A 20 -1.07 -17.20 -6.73
C HIS A 20 -0.88 -16.66 -5.31
N VAL A 21 0.08 -17.21 -4.54
CA VAL A 21 0.36 -16.72 -3.19
C VAL A 21 0.85 -15.27 -3.21
N GLN A 22 1.77 -14.93 -4.11
CA GLN A 22 2.24 -13.56 -4.26
C GLN A 22 1.11 -12.59 -4.63
N LYS A 23 0.20 -13.00 -5.52
CA LYS A 23 -0.98 -12.21 -5.87
C LYS A 23 -1.85 -11.93 -4.64
N LEU A 24 -2.17 -12.96 -3.84
CA LEU A 24 -2.99 -12.81 -2.63
C LEU A 24 -2.36 -11.84 -1.62
N VAL A 25 -1.05 -11.95 -1.39
CA VAL A 25 -0.33 -11.04 -0.48
C VAL A 25 -0.34 -9.61 -1.01
N ASN A 26 -0.09 -9.43 -2.31
CA ASN A 26 -0.11 -8.12 -2.95
C ASN A 26 -1.49 -7.46 -2.84
N GLU A 27 -2.57 -8.21 -3.10
CA GLU A 27 -3.95 -7.73 -2.98
C GLU A 27 -4.26 -7.30 -1.54
N ALA A 28 -3.95 -8.13 -0.54
CA ALA A 28 -4.16 -7.80 0.86
C ALA A 28 -3.40 -6.54 1.30
N LEU A 29 -2.14 -6.38 0.87
CA LEU A 29 -1.36 -5.17 1.15
C LEU A 29 -1.97 -3.93 0.49
N GLN A 30 -2.52 -4.06 -0.72
CA GLN A 30 -3.19 -2.94 -1.37
C GLN A 30 -4.47 -2.53 -0.66
N ASP A 31 -5.23 -3.48 -0.12
CA ASP A 31 -6.45 -3.20 0.64
C ASP A 31 -6.14 -2.39 1.90
N ILE A 32 -5.11 -2.79 2.66
CA ILE A 32 -4.63 -2.05 3.83
C ILE A 32 -4.19 -0.63 3.43
N ARG A 33 -3.37 -0.50 2.37
CA ARG A 33 -2.92 0.81 1.89
C ARG A 33 -4.08 1.70 1.46
N ILE A 34 -5.12 1.12 0.85
CA ILE A 34 -6.33 1.85 0.51
C ILE A 34 -6.99 2.34 1.79
N GLN A 35 -7.24 1.48 2.79
CA GLN A 35 -7.83 1.88 4.07
C GLN A 35 -7.09 3.06 4.71
N GLU A 36 -5.76 3.00 4.78
CA GLU A 36 -4.96 4.11 5.30
C GLU A 36 -5.09 5.40 4.47
N ARG A 37 -5.27 5.28 3.15
CA ARG A 37 -5.53 6.43 2.30
C ARG A 37 -6.89 7.07 2.59
N TRP A 38 -7.92 6.27 2.89
CA TRP A 38 -9.21 6.80 3.32
C TRP A 38 -9.06 7.54 4.65
N ASN A 39 -8.37 6.95 5.63
CA ASN A 39 -8.07 7.59 6.91
C ASN A 39 -7.35 8.94 6.73
N ALA A 40 -6.30 8.99 5.90
CA ALA A 40 -5.59 10.22 5.58
C ALA A 40 -6.49 11.26 4.90
N SER A 41 -7.46 10.82 4.09
CA SER A 41 -8.45 11.70 3.47
C SER A 41 -9.41 12.30 4.47
N ASP A 42 -9.87 11.51 5.43
CA ASP A 42 -10.78 11.97 6.47
C ASP A 42 -10.09 12.96 7.42
N ILE A 43 -8.83 12.70 7.78
CA ILE A 43 -8.01 13.65 8.56
C ILE A 43 -7.88 14.98 7.82
N GLU A 44 -7.52 14.97 6.54
CA GLU A 44 -7.39 16.21 5.76
C GLU A 44 -8.73 16.96 5.65
N ASN A 45 -9.83 16.24 5.41
CA ASN A 45 -11.17 16.82 5.36
C ASN A 45 -11.53 17.51 6.69
N ASN A 46 -11.21 16.89 7.83
CA ASN A 46 -11.44 17.49 9.14
C ASN A 46 -10.61 18.75 9.35
N LEU A 47 -9.34 18.76 8.94
CA LEU A 47 -8.48 19.95 9.00
C LEU A 47 -9.00 21.08 8.11
N ILE A 48 -9.48 20.76 6.90
CA ILE A 48 -10.11 21.73 6.00
C ILE A 48 -11.36 22.34 6.66
N LEU A 49 -12.22 21.53 7.27
CA LEU A 49 -13.41 21.99 7.97
C LEU A 49 -13.06 22.89 9.16
N GLN A 50 -12.01 22.54 9.91
CA GLN A 50 -11.53 23.36 11.02
C GLN A 50 -10.99 24.71 10.54
N ALA A 51 -10.13 24.73 9.51
CA ALA A 51 -9.59 25.96 8.94
C ALA A 51 -10.72 26.90 8.46
N LYS A 52 -11.74 26.34 7.80
CA LYS A 52 -12.95 27.08 7.39
C LYS A 52 -13.70 27.67 8.57
N LYS A 53 -13.88 26.91 9.67
CA LYS A 53 -14.53 27.42 10.89
C LYS A 53 -13.75 28.56 11.53
N GLU A 54 -12.43 28.52 11.46
CA GLU A 54 -11.54 29.58 11.94
C GLU A 54 -11.40 30.76 10.97
N GLY A 55 -12.03 30.70 9.79
CA GLY A 55 -11.90 31.73 8.75
C GLY A 55 -10.52 31.77 8.06
N LYS A 56 -9.72 30.71 8.20
CA LYS A 56 -8.38 30.59 7.62
C LYS A 56 -8.40 29.73 6.35
N GLN A 57 -7.46 30.00 5.45
CA GLN A 57 -7.20 29.12 4.33
C GLN A 57 -6.51 27.83 4.82
N PHE A 58 -6.99 26.68 4.36
CA PHE A 58 -6.30 25.41 4.61
C PHE A 58 -5.05 25.30 3.72
N ILE A 59 -3.92 24.99 4.34
CA ILE A 59 -2.65 24.68 3.66
C ILE A 59 -2.34 23.21 3.97
N PRO A 60 -2.22 22.33 2.96
CA PRO A 60 -1.87 20.94 3.17
C PRO A 60 -0.51 20.79 3.86
N ILE A 61 -0.41 19.80 4.74
CA ILE A 61 0.87 19.40 5.32
C ILE A 61 1.57 18.49 4.30
N GLU A 62 2.76 18.90 3.88
CA GLU A 62 3.61 18.17 2.95
C GLU A 62 4.83 17.61 3.70
N PHE A 63 5.31 16.44 3.27
CA PHE A 63 6.56 15.87 3.73
C PHE A 63 7.76 16.46 2.97
N ASP A 64 8.98 16.10 3.37
CA ASP A 64 10.22 16.62 2.77
C ASP A 64 10.33 16.37 1.26
N ASN A 65 9.61 15.38 0.74
CA ASN A 65 9.53 15.08 -0.69
C ASN A 65 8.42 15.84 -1.44
N GLY A 66 7.68 16.72 -0.76
CA GLY A 66 6.55 17.50 -1.30
C GLY A 66 5.24 16.70 -1.46
N ASP A 67 5.19 15.44 -1.03
CA ASP A 67 3.95 14.67 -1.04
C ASP A 67 3.10 15.04 0.19
N THR A 68 1.78 15.11 0.03
CA THR A 68 0.86 15.01 1.18
C THR A 68 0.69 13.55 1.60
N ALA A 69 0.17 13.29 2.81
CA ALA A 69 -0.09 11.92 3.29
C ALA A 69 -0.91 11.07 2.30
N LYS A 70 -1.94 11.64 1.68
CA LYS A 70 -2.72 10.96 0.64
C LYS A 70 -1.90 10.63 -0.59
N GLN A 71 -1.10 11.57 -1.07
CA GLN A 71 -0.27 11.40 -2.26
C GLN A 71 0.81 10.35 -2.02
N LEU A 72 1.45 10.40 -0.84
CA LEU A 72 2.46 9.44 -0.41
C LEU A 72 1.92 8.01 -0.46
N LEU A 73 0.73 7.77 0.09
CA LEU A 73 0.08 6.46 0.06
C LEU A 73 -0.30 6.01 -1.35
N ILE A 74 -0.68 6.92 -2.26
CA ILE A 74 -0.98 6.58 -3.67
C ILE A 74 0.29 6.18 -4.42
N ARG A 75 1.35 6.98 -4.27
CA ARG A 75 2.60 6.83 -5.03
C ARG A 75 3.49 5.69 -4.51
N SER A 76 3.17 5.15 -3.35
CA SER A 76 3.92 4.08 -2.68
C SER A 76 3.34 2.67 -2.84
N ARG A 77 2.50 2.47 -3.87
CA ARG A 77 1.77 1.20 -4.11
C ARG A 77 2.65 -0.05 -4.05
N TYR A 78 3.85 0.00 -4.61
CA TYR A 78 4.70 -1.17 -4.82
C TYR A 78 5.91 -1.25 -3.88
N LEU A 79 6.04 -0.35 -2.90
CA LEU A 79 7.24 -0.33 -2.04
C LEU A 79 7.46 -1.68 -1.35
N LEU A 80 6.42 -2.23 -0.71
CA LEU A 80 6.53 -3.47 0.05
C LEU A 80 6.56 -4.76 -0.80
N THR A 81 6.31 -4.65 -2.10
CA THR A 81 6.14 -5.82 -2.99
C THR A 81 7.19 -5.89 -4.10
N MET A 82 7.93 -4.81 -4.30
CA MET A 82 9.03 -4.70 -5.25
C MET A 82 10.36 -4.82 -4.52
N ASP A 83 11.32 -5.49 -5.14
CA ASP A 83 12.69 -5.59 -4.65
C ASP A 83 13.30 -4.18 -4.45
N PRO A 84 13.87 -3.86 -3.27
CA PRO A 84 14.49 -2.56 -2.99
C PRO A 84 15.57 -2.15 -3.98
N SER A 85 16.31 -3.11 -4.56
CA SER A 85 17.33 -2.84 -5.58
C SER A 85 16.75 -2.22 -6.86
N LYS A 86 15.43 -2.33 -7.08
CA LYS A 86 14.73 -1.78 -8.24
C LYS A 86 14.01 -0.47 -7.93
N TRP A 87 14.12 0.03 -6.70
CA TRP A 87 13.49 1.29 -6.33
C TRP A 87 14.18 2.47 -7.02
N THR A 88 13.37 3.39 -7.53
CA THR A 88 13.84 4.71 -7.94
C THR A 88 14.19 5.56 -6.71
N THR A 89 14.98 6.62 -6.87
CA THR A 89 15.31 7.56 -5.77
C THR A 89 14.05 8.09 -5.08
N ASN A 90 13.01 8.42 -5.86
CA ASN A 90 11.73 8.89 -5.31
C ASN A 90 11.00 7.81 -4.48
N GLN A 91 11.17 6.54 -4.82
CA GLN A 91 10.60 5.44 -4.05
C GLN A 91 11.37 5.20 -2.76
N MET A 92 12.70 5.32 -2.79
CA MET A 92 13.52 5.26 -1.58
C MET A 92 13.14 6.36 -0.59
N GLN A 93 13.07 7.62 -1.06
CA GLN A 93 12.64 8.75 -0.21
C GLN A 93 11.25 8.54 0.39
N ARG A 94 10.30 8.00 -0.39
CA ARG A 94 8.96 7.68 0.13
C ARG A 94 8.97 6.56 1.14
N ALA A 95 9.86 5.57 0.98
CA ALA A 95 10.04 4.50 1.96
C ALA A 95 10.59 5.07 3.28
N ASP A 96 11.59 5.95 3.22
CA ASP A 96 12.18 6.61 4.39
C ASP A 96 11.18 7.50 5.15
N ILE A 97 10.18 8.05 4.46
CA ILE A 97 9.10 8.83 5.09
C ILE A 97 8.07 7.91 5.75
N LEU A 98 7.81 6.72 5.17
CA LEU A 98 6.77 5.80 5.63
C LEU A 98 7.23 4.85 6.74
N PHE A 99 8.53 4.52 6.80
CA PHE A 99 9.10 3.48 7.66
C PHE A 99 10.37 3.98 8.35
#